data_AF-A0A1G1GKN7-F1
#
_entry.id   AF-A0A1G1GKN7-F1
#
_cell.length_a   1.000
_cell.length_b   1.000
_cell.length_c   1.000
_cell.angle_alpha   90.00
_cell.angle_beta   90.00
_cell.angle_gamma   90.00
#
_symmetry.space_group_name_H-M   'P 1'
#
loop_
_entity.id
_entity.type
_entity.pdbx_description
1 polymer ?
#
loop_
_entity_poly.entity_id
_entity_poly.type
_entity_poly.pdbx_seq_one_letter_code
_entity_poly.pdbx_strand_id
1 'polypeptide(L)'
;MKRIKITFLNPPYPKKFSRPRCSPAVTKSGTLYYPMWLAYASALADKEKYDIDFINAPADGFDLYYVINRIRDFSPGLIVVIVLN
;
A
#
# COMPACT_ATOMS: atom_id res chain seq x y z
N MET A 1 -27.58 2.26 0.80
CA MET A 1 -26.69 1.36 1.55
C MET A 1 -25.32 2.02 1.68
N LYS A 2 -24.67 1.93 2.85
CA LYS A 2 -23.32 2.48 3.06
C LYS A 2 -22.33 1.57 2.35
N ARG A 3 -21.47 2.12 1.47
CA ARG A 3 -20.42 1.34 0.81
C ARG A 3 -19.36 0.95 1.84
N ILE A 4 -18.87 -0.30 1.78
CA ILE A 4 -17.75 -0.72 2.62
C ILE A 4 -16.50 -0.01 2.12
N LYS A 5 -15.73 0.54 3.07
CA LYS A 5 -14.45 1.20 2.84
C LYS A 5 -13.31 0.23 3.06
N ILE A 6 -12.38 0.17 2.11
CA ILE A 6 -11.24 -0.76 2.14
C ILE A 6 -9.95 0.01 1.88
N THR A 7 -8.97 -0.13 2.77
CA THR A 7 -7.61 0.37 2.52
C THR A 7 -6.72 -0.76 2.02
N PHE A 8 -6.01 -0.53 0.93
CA PHE A 8 -4.95 -1.40 0.40
C PHE A 8 -3.60 -0.73 0.67
N LEU A 9 -2.79 -1.32 1.54
CA LEU A 9 -1.59 -0.70 2.08
C LEU A 9 -0.32 -1.46 1.67
N ASN A 10 0.57 -0.77 0.95
CA ASN A 10 2.00 -1.04 0.94
C ASN A 10 2.70 -0.15 1.97
N PRO A 11 3.08 -0.69 3.15
CA PRO A 11 3.50 0.11 4.29
C PRO A 11 4.87 0.79 4.07
N PRO A 12 5.20 1.80 4.89
CA PRO A 12 6.47 2.50 4.80
C PRO A 12 7.64 1.56 5.09
N TYR A 13 8.72 1.74 4.34
CA TYR A 13 9.94 0.95 4.41
C TYR A 13 11.18 1.84 4.49
N PRO A 14 12.35 1.31 4.88
CA PRO A 14 13.61 2.03 4.74
C PRO A 14 13.80 2.55 3.32
N LYS A 15 14.34 3.76 3.19
CA LYS A 15 14.54 4.41 1.88
C LYS A 15 15.38 3.53 0.95
N LYS A 16 14.98 3.45 -0.32
CA LYS A 16 15.65 2.69 -1.39
C LYS A 16 15.71 1.16 -1.16
N PHE A 17 14.86 0.63 -0.30
CA PHE A 17 14.80 -0.81 -0.04
C PHE A 17 14.09 -1.55 -1.18
N SER A 18 14.83 -2.42 -1.87
CA SER A 18 14.34 -3.23 -2.98
C SER A 18 13.91 -4.61 -2.45
N ARG A 19 12.61 -4.81 -2.16
CA ARG A 19 12.08 -6.03 -1.50
C ARG A 19 11.88 -7.26 -2.39
N PRO A 20 11.11 -7.24 -3.50
CA PRO A 20 10.84 -8.45 -4.26
C PRO A 20 11.93 -8.70 -5.31
N ARG A 21 13.18 -8.67 -4.84
CA ARG A 21 14.35 -9.16 -5.55
C ARG A 21 14.83 -10.42 -4.83
N CYS A 22 15.37 -11.40 -5.54
CA CYS A 22 16.02 -12.59 -4.94
C CYS A 22 17.19 -12.26 -3.98
N SER A 23 17.53 -10.99 -3.79
CA SER A 23 18.45 -10.51 -2.76
C SER A 23 17.98 -9.12 -2.30
N PRO A 24 17.32 -9.00 -1.14
CA PRO A 24 16.88 -7.71 -0.59
C PRO A 24 18.09 -6.82 -0.33
N ALA A 25 18.09 -5.60 -0.89
CA ALA A 25 19.18 -4.66 -0.70
C ALA A 25 18.69 -3.21 -0.81
N VAL A 26 19.41 -2.31 -0.15
CA VAL A 26 19.30 -0.87 -0.42
C VAL A 26 20.01 -0.60 -1.75
N THR A 27 19.27 -0.30 -2.81
CA THR A 27 19.85 -0.10 -4.15
C THR A 27 20.27 1.36 -4.35
N LYS A 28 21.40 1.58 -5.03
CA LYS A 28 21.84 2.94 -5.40
C LYS A 28 20.89 3.60 -6.41
N SER A 29 20.29 2.81 -7.29
CA SER A 29 19.37 3.26 -8.36
C SER A 29 17.99 3.70 -7.85
N GLY A 30 17.61 3.34 -6.62
CA GLY A 30 16.26 3.62 -6.10
C GLY A 30 15.16 2.84 -6.82
N THR A 31 15.50 1.70 -7.41
CA THR A 31 14.52 0.85 -8.10
C THR A 31 13.45 0.40 -7.12
N LEU A 32 12.21 0.87 -7.36
CA LEU A 32 11.05 0.51 -6.58
C LEU A 32 10.28 -0.60 -7.28
N TYR A 33 9.98 -1.67 -6.56
CA TYR A 33 9.04 -2.65 -7.04
C TYR A 33 7.62 -2.24 -6.66
N TYR A 34 6.83 -1.94 -7.69
CA TYR A 34 5.44 -1.61 -7.53
C TYR A 34 4.65 -2.83 -7.01
N PRO A 35 3.75 -2.67 -6.02
CA PRO A 35 2.98 -3.77 -5.45
C PRO A 35 1.83 -4.17 -6.40
N MET A 36 2.17 -4.80 -7.53
CA MET A 36 1.22 -5.10 -8.61
C MET A 36 0.00 -5.86 -8.12
N TRP A 37 0.16 -6.93 -7.34
CA TRP A 37 -0.97 -7.73 -6.85
C TRP A 37 -1.93 -6.89 -6.00
N LEU A 38 -1.39 -6.00 -5.16
CA LEU A 38 -2.17 -5.14 -4.28
C LEU A 38 -2.97 -4.14 -5.12
N ALA A 39 -2.35 -3.59 -6.17
CA ALA A 39 -3.02 -2.69 -7.11
C ALA A 39 -4.14 -3.41 -7.88
N TYR A 40 -3.88 -4.62 -8.39
CA TYR A 40 -4.91 -5.42 -9.06
C TYR A 40 -6.08 -5.75 -8.13
N ALA A 41 -5.81 -6.12 -6.88
CA ALA A 41 -6.86 -6.39 -5.89
C ALA A 41 -7.71 -5.15 -5.59
N SER A 42 -7.07 -3.97 -5.49
CA SER A 42 -7.78 -2.70 -5.28
C SER A 42 -8.67 -2.32 -6.47
N ALA A 43 -8.21 -2.53 -7.69
CA ALA A 43 -8.99 -2.27 -8.90
C ALA A 43 -10.18 -3.22 -9.04
N LEU A 44 -10.02 -4.49 -8.66
CA LEU A 44 -11.15 -5.43 -8.59
C LEU A 44 -12.18 -4.98 -7.56
N ALA A 45 -11.75 -4.56 -6.36
CA ALA A 45 -12.65 -4.07 -5.34
C ALA A 45 -13.40 -2.78 -5.75
N ASP A 46 -12.72 -1.87 -6.44
CA ASP A 46 -13.35 -0.66 -7.02
C ASP A 46 -14.43 -1.03 -8.06
N LYS A 47 -14.14 -2.02 -8.93
CA LYS A 47 -15.11 -2.55 -9.90
C LYS A 47 -16.39 -3.07 -9.22
N GLU A 48 -16.24 -3.73 -8.07
CA GLU A 48 -17.34 -4.23 -7.22
C GLU A 48 -18.01 -3.12 -6.37
N LYS A 49 -17.70 -1.84 -6.63
CA LYS A 49 -18.34 -0.66 -6.03
C LYS A 49 -18.06 -0.44 -4.54
N TYR A 50 -16.92 -0.94 -4.05
CA TYR A 50 -16.39 -0.55 -2.74
C TYR A 50 -15.75 0.84 -2.80
N ASP A 51 -15.56 1.47 -1.64
CA ASP A 51 -14.82 2.73 -1.52
C ASP A 51 -13.37 2.41 -1.15
N ILE A 52 -12.42 2.84 -1.98
CA ILE A 52 -11.05 2.33 -1.96
C ILE A 52 -10.05 3.43 -1.60
N ASP A 53 -9.18 3.13 -0.65
CA ASP A 53 -7.99 3.91 -0.34
C ASP A 53 -6.74 3.08 -0.64
N PHE A 54 -6.01 3.44 -1.69
CA PHE A 54 -4.76 2.77 -2.05
C PHE A 54 -3.55 3.60 -1.58
N ILE A 55 -2.69 2.99 -0.76
CA ILE A 55 -1.52 3.64 -0.17
C ILE A 55 -0.25 2.89 -0.59
N ASN A 56 0.63 3.57 -1.33
CA ASN A 56 1.95 3.05 -1.67
C ASN A 56 3.05 3.87 -1.00
N ALA A 57 3.17 3.73 0.32
CA ALA A 57 4.05 4.57 1.13
C ALA A 57 5.52 4.60 0.65
N PRO A 58 6.12 3.50 0.14
CA PRO A 58 7.48 3.54 -0.41
C PRO A 58 7.63 4.38 -1.68
N ALA A 59 6.61 4.40 -2.55
CA ALA A 59 6.62 5.25 -3.75
C ALA A 59 6.39 6.71 -3.39
N ASP A 60 5.41 6.94 -2.52
CA ASP A 60 4.92 8.27 -2.19
C ASP A 60 5.78 8.97 -1.12
N GLY A 61 6.71 8.23 -0.50
CA GLY A 61 7.56 8.74 0.57
C GLY A 61 6.83 8.98 1.89
N PHE A 62 5.67 8.34 2.09
CA PHE A 62 4.90 8.48 3.32
C PHE A 62 5.59 7.77 4.48
N ASP A 63 5.55 8.39 5.65
CA ASP A 63 6.00 7.78 6.90
C ASP A 63 4.85 7.10 7.65
N LEU A 64 5.19 6.47 8.78
CA LEU A 64 4.22 5.75 9.60
C LEU A 64 3.11 6.65 10.14
N TYR A 65 3.44 7.88 10.55
CA TYR A 65 2.46 8.81 11.13
C TYR A 65 1.45 9.27 10.09
N TYR A 66 1.92 9.62 8.90
CA TYR A 66 1.07 10.00 7.78
C TYR A 66 0.12 8.87 7.41
N VAL A 67 0.63 7.64 7.27
CA VAL A 67 -0.20 6.46 6.92
C VAL A 67 -1.25 6.21 7.99
N ILE A 68 -0.89 6.25 9.27
CA ILE A 68 -1.84 6.04 10.37
C ILE A 68 -2.95 7.11 10.35
N ASN A 69 -2.59 8.38 10.16
CA ASN A 69 -3.57 9.46 10.12
C ASN A 69 -4.50 9.35 8.91
N ARG A 70 -3.97 9.08 7.71
CA ARG A 70 -4.77 8.85 6.50
C ARG A 70 -5.77 7.71 6.69
N ILE A 71 -5.33 6.59 7.30
CA ILE A 71 -6.21 5.44 7.58
C ILE A 71 -7.29 5.81 8.59
N ARG A 72 -6.96 6.58 9.65
CA ARG A 72 -7.94 7.06 10.63
C ARG A 72 -9.00 7.95 10.00
N ASP A 73 -8.57 8.89 9.16
CA ASP A 73 -9.46 9.83 8.47
C ASP A 73 -10.37 9.11 7.47
N PHE A 74 -9.83 8.12 6.75
CA PHE A 74 -10.60 7.31 5.83
C PHE A 74 -11.59 6.38 6.57
N SER A 75 -11.21 5.88 7.75
CA SER A 75 -11.98 4.98 8.61
C SER A 75 -12.46 3.71 7.86
N PRO A 76 -11.54 2.89 7.32
CA PRO A 76 -11.89 1.67 6.60
C PRO A 76 -12.47 0.59 7.53
N GLY A 77 -13.36 -0.24 6.99
CA GLY A 77 -13.85 -1.46 7.67
C GLY A 77 -12.93 -2.67 7.45
N LEU A 78 -12.04 -2.59 6.45
CA LEU A 78 -11.07 -3.63 6.12
C LEU A 78 -9.75 -2.97 5.67
N ILE A 79 -8.63 -3.51 6.15
CA ILE A 79 -7.30 -3.12 5.68
C ILE A 79 -6.60 -4.36 5.13
N VAL A 80 -6.19 -4.29 3.87
CA VAL A 80 -5.38 -5.32 3.20
C VAL A 80 -3.95 -4.80 3.14
N VAL A 81 -3.05 -5.45 3.89
CA VAL A 81 -1.64 -5.03 3.97
C VAL A 81 -0.77 -6.06 3.28
N ILE A 82 0.12 -5.62 2.38
CA ILE A 82 1.18 -6.48 1.89
C ILE A 82 2.25 -6.66 2.97
N VAL A 83 2.47 -7.91 3.37
CA VAL A 83 3.59 -8.32 4.21
C VAL A 83 4.47 -9.21 3.34
N LEU A 84 5.67 -8.74 3.02
CA LEU A 84 6.69 -9.55 2.36
C LEU A 84 7.63 -10.06 3.45
N ASN A 85 7.67 -11.39 3.62
CA ASN A 85 8.61 -12.10 4.50
C ASN A 85 10.07 -11.84 4.07
#